data_AF-A0A1Y3NVF1-F1
#
_entry.id   AF-A0A1Y3NVF1-F1
#
_cell.length_a   1.000
_cell.length_b   1.000
_cell.length_c   1.000
_cell.angle_alpha   90.00
_cell.angle_beta   90.00
_cell.angle_gamma   90.00
#
_symmetry.space_group_name_H-M   'P 1'
#
loop_
_entity.id
_entity.type
_entity.pdbx_description
1 polymer ?
#
loop_
_entity_poly.entity_id
_entity_poly.type
_entity_poly.pdbx_seq_one_letter_code
_entity_poly.pdbx_strand_id
1 'polypeptide(L)'
;IKIADFGSCRDIDSKPPYTEYIATRWYRSPECLLCNGKYSYKMDMWSAGCVMYEIISKNPLFPGNNELDQIHKIHNILGTPDPQVLKSMLG
;
A
#
# COMPACT_ATOMS: atom_id res chain seq x y z
N ILE A 1 -3.69 19.22 12.33
CA ILE A 1 -3.77 18.39 11.09
C ILE A 1 -5.22 17.99 10.93
N LYS A 2 -5.81 18.21 9.75
CA LYS A 2 -7.17 17.75 9.39
C LYS A 2 -7.03 16.90 8.12
N ILE A 3 -7.64 15.72 8.11
CA ILE A 3 -7.65 14.84 6.93
C ILE A 3 -8.79 15.29 6.03
N ALA A 4 -8.54 15.31 4.72
CA ALA A 4 -9.51 15.67 3.69
C ALA A 4 -9.41 14.66 2.54
N ASP A 5 -10.33 14.76 1.58
CA ASP A 5 -10.45 13.88 0.40
C ASP A 5 -10.83 12.42 0.72
N PHE A 6 -12.10 12.24 1.08
CA PHE A 6 -12.71 10.93 1.34
C PHE A 6 -13.27 10.27 0.06
N GLY A 7 -12.94 10.78 -1.14
CA GLY A 7 -13.51 10.27 -2.41
C GLY A 7 -13.14 8.82 -2.72
N SER A 8 -12.10 8.31 -2.04
CA SER A 8 -11.61 6.94 -2.13
C SER A 8 -11.95 6.09 -0.92
N CYS A 9 -12.57 6.66 0.11
CA CYS A 9 -12.90 5.92 1.34
C CYS A 9 -14.04 4.93 1.09
N ARG A 10 -13.98 3.79 1.77
CA ARG A 10 -15.02 2.77 1.75
C ARG A 10 -15.35 2.30 3.14
N ASP A 11 -16.58 1.83 3.31
CA ASP A 11 -17.03 1.20 4.54
C ASP A 11 -16.23 -0.08 4.82
N ILE A 12 -15.92 -0.34 6.09
CA ILE A 12 -15.18 -1.51 6.55
C ILE A 12 -16.00 -2.79 6.32
N ASP A 13 -17.33 -2.69 6.34
CA ASP A 13 -18.27 -3.79 6.11
C ASP A 13 -18.60 -4.01 4.62
N SER A 14 -18.02 -3.21 3.72
CA SER A 14 -18.23 -3.38 2.28
C SER A 14 -17.62 -4.71 1.82
N LYS A 15 -18.39 -5.48 1.03
CA LYS A 15 -17.90 -6.75 0.48
C LYS A 15 -16.83 -6.49 -0.60
N PRO A 16 -15.68 -7.21 -0.58
CA PRO A 16 -14.71 -7.20 -1.67
C PRO A 16 -15.34 -7.63 -3.01
N PRO A 17 -14.77 -7.26 -4.17
CA PRO A 17 -13.46 -6.61 -4.34
C PRO A 17 -13.53 -5.08 -4.29
N TYR A 18 -12.53 -4.48 -3.65
CA TYR A 18 -12.30 -3.04 -3.69
C TYR A 18 -11.57 -2.65 -4.98
N THR A 19 -11.75 -1.41 -5.45
CA THR A 19 -11.02 -0.88 -6.60
C THR A 19 -9.51 -0.91 -6.32
N GLU A 20 -8.71 -1.45 -7.25
CA GLU A 20 -7.25 -1.58 -7.09
C GLU A 20 -6.50 -0.29 -7.38
N TYR A 21 -7.04 0.55 -8.26
CA TYR A 21 -6.38 1.75 -8.73
C TYR A 21 -6.73 2.98 -7.89
N ILE A 22 -6.38 2.93 -6.61
CA ILE A 22 -6.64 4.01 -5.65
C ILE A 22 -5.32 4.54 -5.13
N ALA A 23 -5.26 5.84 -4.82
CA ALA A 23 -4.14 6.54 -4.20
C ALA A 23 -2.90 6.75 -5.07
N THR A 24 -2.09 7.74 -4.68
CA THR A 24 -0.76 8.03 -5.24
C THR A 24 0.17 6.84 -5.01
N ARG A 25 0.76 6.31 -6.09
CA ARG A 25 1.48 5.02 -6.12
C ARG A 25 2.46 4.80 -4.98
N TRP A 26 3.18 5.84 -4.56
CA TRP A 26 4.27 5.74 -3.58
C TRP A 26 3.82 5.33 -2.17
N TYR A 27 2.54 5.52 -1.85
CA TYR A 27 1.97 5.19 -0.54
C TYR A 27 1.20 3.88 -0.52
N ARG A 28 1.10 3.16 -1.67
CA ARG A 28 0.37 1.89 -1.74
C ARG A 28 1.10 0.79 -0.98
N SER A 29 0.33 -0.01 -0.25
CA SER A 29 0.82 -1.18 0.47
C SER A 29 1.01 -2.38 -0.46
N PRO A 30 1.88 -3.35 -0.13
CA PRO A 30 2.12 -4.52 -0.97
C PRO A 30 0.85 -5.36 -1.18
N GLU A 31 0.00 -5.50 -0.17
CA GLU A 31 -1.29 -6.19 -0.31
C GLU A 31 -2.27 -5.43 -1.23
N CYS A 32 -2.21 -4.10 -1.29
CA CYS A 32 -2.99 -3.34 -2.25
C CYS A 32 -2.55 -3.61 -3.70
N LEU A 33 -1.27 -3.93 -3.91
CA LEU A 33 -0.69 -4.24 -5.22
C LEU A 33 -0.84 -5.71 -5.62
N LEU A 34 -1.01 -6.61 -4.65
CA LEU A 34 -0.96 -8.07 -4.87
C LEU A 34 -2.30 -8.79 -4.65
N CYS A 35 -3.19 -8.29 -3.79
CA CYS A 35 -4.35 -9.05 -3.30
C CYS A 35 -5.65 -8.86 -4.11
N ASN A 36 -5.58 -8.42 -5.37
CA ASN A 36 -6.73 -8.32 -6.29
C ASN A 36 -7.99 -7.66 -5.70
N GLY A 37 -7.83 -6.53 -4.98
CA GLY A 37 -8.92 -5.82 -4.31
C GLY A 37 -9.37 -6.42 -2.96
N LYS A 38 -8.67 -7.40 -2.41
CA LYS A 38 -8.86 -7.92 -1.04
C LYS A 38 -7.84 -7.29 -0.09
N TYR A 39 -8.17 -6.12 0.45
CA TYR A 39 -7.38 -5.44 1.47
C TYR A 39 -8.26 -4.96 2.62
N SER A 40 -7.65 -4.40 3.66
CA SER A 40 -8.33 -3.95 4.88
C SER A 40 -7.77 -2.59 5.31
N TYR A 41 -8.34 -1.98 6.35
CA TYR A 41 -7.92 -0.70 6.93
C TYR A 41 -6.43 -0.63 7.32
N LYS A 42 -5.75 -1.79 7.43
CA LYS A 42 -4.30 -1.87 7.67
C LYS A 42 -3.46 -1.18 6.57
N MET A 43 -3.98 -1.05 5.35
CA MET A 43 -3.29 -0.33 4.27
C MET A 43 -3.11 1.17 4.59
N ASP A 44 -4.01 1.76 5.36
CA ASP A 44 -3.92 3.17 5.76
C ASP A 44 -2.76 3.38 6.73
N MET A 45 -2.50 2.39 7.59
CA MET A 45 -1.35 2.41 8.51
C MET A 45 -0.02 2.34 7.75
N TRP A 46 0.05 1.56 6.66
CA TRP A 46 1.19 1.55 5.77
C TRP A 46 1.42 2.92 5.12
N SER A 47 0.36 3.49 4.55
CA SER A 47 0.40 4.81 3.90
C SER A 47 0.85 5.90 4.87
N ALA A 48 0.35 5.88 6.11
CA ALA A 48 0.76 6.79 7.18
C ALA A 48 2.25 6.65 7.53
N GLY A 49 2.78 5.42 7.54
CA GLY A 49 4.21 5.16 7.72
C GLY A 49 5.09 5.75 6.61
N CYS A 50 4.67 5.57 5.35
CA CYS A 50 5.34 6.18 4.20
C CYS A 50 5.36 7.72 4.27
N VAL A 51 4.23 8.34 4.63
CA VAL A 51 4.13 9.80 4.82
C VAL A 51 5.02 10.27 5.97
N MET A 52 5.03 9.55 7.09
CA MET A 52 5.86 9.88 8.24
C MET A 52 7.35 9.86 7.87
N TYR A 53 7.80 8.82 7.16
CA TYR A 53 9.17 8.73 6.66
C TYR A 53 9.52 9.92 5.75
N GLU A 54 8.64 10.27 4.82
CA GLU A 54 8.87 11.37 3.87
C GLU A 54 8.96 12.73 4.56
N ILE A 55 8.13 12.97 5.57
CA ILE A 55 8.19 14.22 6.36
C ILE A 55 9.55 14.38 7.04
N ILE A 56 10.09 13.28 7.59
CA ILE A 56 11.36 13.24 8.33
C ILE A 56 12.56 13.33 7.38
N SER A 57 12.58 12.49 6.34
CA SER A 57 13.71 12.34 5.42
C SER A 57 13.72 13.34 4.26
N LYS A 58 12.61 14.06 4.05
CA LYS A 58 12.32 14.90 2.87
C LYS A 58 12.38 14.16 1.54
N ASN A 59 12.37 12.82 1.57
CA ASN A 59 12.44 11.97 0.40
C ASN A 59 11.35 10.88 0.49
N PRO A 60 10.70 10.51 -0.63
CA PRO A 60 9.70 9.44 -0.62
C PRO A 60 10.35 8.10 -0.25
N LEU A 61 9.65 7.31 0.57
CA LEU A 61 10.14 6.00 1.01
C LEU A 61 10.22 4.99 -0.15
N PHE A 62 9.19 4.98 -1.00
CA PHE A 62 9.08 4.06 -2.12
C PHE A 62 8.70 4.81 -3.42
N PRO A 63 9.66 5.46 -4.10
CA PRO A 63 9.38 6.20 -5.33
C PRO A 63 9.32 5.26 -6.55
N GLY A 64 8.26 4.47 -6.67
CA GLY A 64 8.06 3.53 -7.79
C GLY A 64 7.57 4.19 -9.08
N ASN A 65 8.16 3.82 -10.21
CA ASN A 65 7.79 4.27 -11.56
C ASN A 65 6.63 3.50 -12.17
N ASN A 66 6.42 2.25 -11.73
CA ASN A 66 5.31 1.37 -12.07
C ASN A 66 5.04 0.40 -10.90
N GLU A 67 4.05 -0.48 -11.01
CA GLU A 67 3.64 -1.38 -9.91
C GLU A 67 4.74 -2.39 -9.55
N LEU A 68 5.41 -2.97 -10.55
CA LEU A 68 6.53 -3.89 -10.34
C LEU A 68 7.72 -3.18 -9.67
N ASP A 69 8.04 -1.96 -10.11
CA ASP A 69 9.10 -1.14 -9.51
C ASP A 69 8.77 -0.72 -8.07
N GLN A 70 7.49 -0.44 -7.78
CA GLN A 70 7.01 -0.18 -6.42
C GLN A 70 7.24 -1.41 -5.52
N ILE A 71 6.85 -2.60 -5.98
CA ILE A 71 7.06 -3.86 -5.26
C ILE A 71 8.55 -4.14 -5.04
N HIS A 72 9.38 -3.95 -6.08
CA HIS A 72 10.83 -4.12 -5.95
C HIS A 72 11.44 -3.16 -4.92
N LYS A 73 11.01 -1.89 -4.87
CA LYS A 73 11.48 -0.93 -3.86
C LYS A 73 11.07 -1.33 -2.45
N ILE A 74 9.86 -1.87 -2.28
CA ILE A 74 9.41 -2.41 -0.99
C ILE A 74 10.31 -3.57 -0.56
N HIS A 75 10.57 -4.52 -1.44
CA HIS A 75 11.45 -5.66 -1.15
C HIS A 75 12.90 -5.25 -0.88
N ASN A 76 13.41 -4.21 -1.56
CA ASN A 76 14.77 -3.75 -1.32
C ASN A 76 14.99 -3.18 0.09
N ILE A 77 13.93 -2.68 0.73
CA ILE A 77 14.00 -2.08 2.07
C ILE A 77 13.58 -3.08 3.15
N LEU A 78 12.45 -3.78 2.95
CA LEU A 78 11.91 -4.72 3.94
C LEU A 78 12.42 -6.16 3.78
N GLY A 79 13.10 -6.45 2.68
CA GLY A 79 13.49 -7.81 2.28
C GLY A 79 12.38 -8.55 1.52
N THR A 80 12.73 -9.75 1.08
CA THR A 80 11.77 -10.68 0.48
C THR A 80 10.98 -11.37 1.61
N PRO A 81 9.65 -11.22 1.68
CA PRO A 81 8.82 -11.91 2.65
C PRO A 81 8.90 -13.43 2.44
N ASP A 82 8.62 -14.18 3.50
CA ASP A 82 8.59 -15.63 3.44
C ASP A 82 7.63 -16.13 2.34
N PRO A 83 7.97 -17.17 1.57
CA PRO A 83 7.11 -17.73 0.54
C PRO A 83 5.68 -18.06 1.00
N GLN A 84 5.49 -18.41 2.28
CA GLN A 84 4.16 -18.65 2.85
C GLN A 84 3.33 -17.38 2.92
N VAL A 85 3.95 -16.25 3.29
CA VAL A 85 3.30 -14.93 3.34
C VAL A 85 2.92 -14.49 1.93
N LEU A 86 3.84 -14.62 0.96
CA LEU A 86 3.56 -14.32 -0.45
C LEU A 86 2.39 -15.14 -1.00
N LYS A 87 2.37 -16.45 -0.71
CA LYS A 87 1.29 -17.34 -1.14
C LYS A 87 -0.06 -16.97 -0.51
N SER A 88 -0.06 -16.45 0.72
CA SER A 88 -1.29 -15.97 1.37
C SER A 88 -1.84 -14.68 0.74
N MET A 89 -0.98 -13.86 0.12
CA MET A 89 -1.38 -12.62 -0.57
C MET A 89 -1.87 -12.87 -2.00
N LEU A 90 -1.31 -13.88 -2.69
CA LEU A 90 -1.66 -14.27 -4.06
C LEU A 90 -2.88 -15.22 -4.15
N GLY A 91 -3.57 -15.45 -3.03
CA GLY A 91 -4.56 -16.52 -2.82
C GLY A 91 -5.60 -16.71 -3.93
#